data_AF-A0A817PRB9-F1
#
_entry.id   AF-A0A817PRB9-F1
#
_cell.length_a   1.000
_cell.length_b   1.000
_cell.length_c   1.000
_cell.angle_alpha   90.00
_cell.angle_beta   90.00
_cell.angle_gamma   90.00
#
_symmetry.space_group_name_H-M   'P 1'
#
loop_
_entity.id
_entity.type
_entity.pdbx_description
1 polymer ?
#
loop_
_entity_poly.entity_id
_entity_poly.type
_entity_poly.pdbx_seq_one_letter_code
_entity_poly.pdbx_strand_id
1 'polypeptide(L)'
;MAEDALELIDHLRWSQCHVVGVSMGGMIALELALLAPRRILSLTLMATHAGGLVGQAPLIGLRHIMKTFTIRDEDQLVNNALAMLYGPKTLSDPDKRQVSGY
;
A
#
# COMPACT_ATOMS: atom_id res chain seq x y z
N MET A 1 -16.12 0.38 5.48
CA MET A 1 -14.98 1.32 5.62
C MET A 1 -15.13 2.61 4.82
N ALA A 2 -15.54 2.58 3.54
CA ALA A 2 -15.82 3.85 2.84
C ALA A 2 -17.03 4.59 3.46
N GLU A 3 -18.10 3.86 3.78
CA GLU A 3 -19.25 4.39 4.54
C GLU A 3 -18.82 4.90 5.92
N ASP A 4 -18.07 4.10 6.69
CA ASP A 4 -17.53 4.54 8.00
C ASP A 4 -16.70 5.84 7.89
N ALA A 5 -15.91 6.00 6.82
CA ALA A 5 -15.16 7.22 6.58
C ALA A 5 -16.07 8.41 6.25
N LEU A 6 -17.15 8.20 5.49
CA LEU A 6 -18.15 9.22 5.21
C LEU A 6 -18.90 9.64 6.50
N GLU A 7 -19.29 8.67 7.32
CA GLU A 7 -19.91 8.93 8.63
C GLU A 7 -19.00 9.76 9.54
N LEU A 8 -17.69 9.49 9.53
CA LEU A 8 -16.72 10.28 10.26
C LEU A 8 -16.65 11.73 9.73
N ILE A 9 -16.63 11.93 8.41
CA ILE A 9 -16.64 13.27 7.80
C ILE A 9 -17.91 14.03 8.21
N ASP A 10 -19.06 13.34 8.24
CA ASP A 10 -20.34 13.91 8.68
C ASP A 10 -20.32 14.27 10.17
N HIS A 11 -19.80 13.38 11.02
CA HIS A 11 -19.66 13.61 12.45
C HIS A 11 -18.77 14.82 12.75
N LEU A 12 -17.67 14.98 12.00
CA LEU A 12 -16.77 16.14 12.08
C LEU A 12 -17.36 17.41 11.44
N ARG A 13 -18.54 17.32 10.82
CA ARG A 13 -19.24 18.40 10.13
C ARG A 13 -18.42 19.04 9.00
N TRP A 14 -17.57 18.26 8.35
CA TRP A 14 -16.78 18.73 7.21
C TRP A 14 -17.63 18.69 5.94
N SER A 15 -17.83 19.83 5.30
CA SER A 15 -18.56 19.88 4.03
C SER A 15 -17.78 19.19 2.91
N GLN A 16 -16.46 19.42 2.82
CA GLN A 16 -15.55 18.78 1.89
C GLN A 16 -14.16 18.60 2.53
N CYS A 17 -13.36 17.66 2.04
CA CYS A 17 -12.00 17.43 2.53
C CYS A 17 -11.05 16.91 1.43
N HIS A 18 -9.74 17.07 1.64
CA HIS A 18 -8.71 16.37 0.88
C HIS A 18 -8.53 14.96 1.48
N VAL A 19 -8.41 13.94 0.62
CA VAL A 19 -8.25 12.55 1.07
C VAL A 19 -6.94 12.00 0.56
N VAL A 20 -6.15 11.43 1.47
CA VAL A 20 -4.90 10.74 1.18
C VAL A 20 -5.05 9.29 1.62
N GLY A 21 -4.97 8.36 0.66
CA GLY A 21 -5.07 6.93 0.91
C GLY A 21 -3.75 6.22 0.62
N VAL A 22 -3.27 5.43 1.59
CA VAL A 22 -2.03 4.65 1.48
C VAL A 22 -2.37 3.16 1.51
N SER A 23 -1.82 2.38 0.59
CA SER A 23 -2.03 0.92 0.51
C SER A 23 -3.53 0.58 0.50
N MET A 24 -4.03 -0.29 1.38
CA MET A 24 -5.47 -0.57 1.51
C MET A 24 -6.31 0.69 1.74
N GLY A 25 -5.78 1.70 2.44
CA GLY A 25 -6.44 2.99 2.61
C GLY A 25 -6.71 3.71 1.29
N GLY A 26 -5.89 3.49 0.26
CA GLY A 26 -6.13 3.99 -1.09
C GLY A 26 -7.34 3.36 -1.77
N MET A 27 -7.58 2.06 -1.55
CA MET A 27 -8.78 1.37 -2.04
C MET A 27 -10.03 1.93 -1.36
N ILE A 28 -9.98 2.11 -0.05
CA ILE A 28 -11.08 2.71 0.72
C ILE A 28 -11.35 4.15 0.23
N ALA A 29 -10.29 4.93 -0.03
CA ALA A 29 -10.40 6.28 -0.52
C ALA A 29 -11.01 6.36 -1.93
N LEU A 30 -10.72 5.40 -2.81
CA LEU A 30 -11.37 5.26 -4.12
C LEU A 30 -12.87 4.99 -3.97
N GLU A 31 -13.25 4.04 -3.11
CA GLU A 31 -14.65 3.73 -2.82
C GLU A 31 -15.38 4.93 -2.21
N LEU A 32 -14.75 5.67 -1.30
CA LEU A 32 -15.30 6.90 -0.72
C LEU A 32 -15.53 7.98 -1.80
N ALA A 33 -14.58 8.15 -2.72
CA ALA A 33 -14.71 9.11 -3.81
C ALA A 33 -15.83 8.73 -4.79
N LEU A 34 -16.10 7.44 -5.01
CA LEU A 34 -17.25 6.96 -5.78
C LEU A 34 -18.57 7.18 -5.03
N LEU A 35 -18.59 6.91 -3.72
CA LEU A 35 -19.76 7.04 -2.87
C LEU A 35 -20.21 8.50 -2.71
N ALA A 36 -19.27 9.42 -2.50
CA ALA A 36 -19.55 10.81 -2.16
C ALA A 36 -18.60 11.81 -2.85
N PRO A 37 -18.57 11.87 -4.20
CA PRO A 37 -17.57 12.65 -4.95
C PRO A 37 -17.59 14.14 -4.63
N ARG A 38 -18.77 14.69 -4.32
CA ARG A 38 -18.92 16.11 -3.95
C ARG A 38 -18.23 16.47 -2.63
N ARG A 39 -17.89 15.48 -1.80
CA ARG A 39 -17.19 15.67 -0.51
C ARG A 39 -15.67 15.72 -0.68
N ILE A 40 -15.13 15.38 -1.84
CA ILE A 40 -13.69 15.21 -2.04
C ILE A 40 -13.13 16.39 -2.85
N LEU A 41 -12.26 17.19 -2.22
CA LEU A 41 -11.55 18.30 -2.88
C LEU A 41 -10.38 17.82 -3.73
N SER A 42 -9.62 16.84 -3.22
CA SER A 42 -8.59 16.14 -3.97
C SER A 42 -8.42 14.73 -3.41
N LEU A 43 -7.94 13.82 -4.26
CA LEU A 43 -7.64 12.44 -3.90
C LEU A 43 -6.17 12.13 -4.22
N THR A 44 -5.40 11.76 -3.19
CA THR A 44 -4.01 11.30 -3.34
C THR A 44 -3.92 9.82 -3.00
N LEU A 45 -3.33 9.05 -3.92
CA LEU A 45 -3.24 7.59 -3.82
C LEU A 45 -1.77 7.18 -3.78
N MET A 46 -1.37 6.46 -2.72
CA MET A 46 0.02 6.05 -2.48
C MET A 46 0.13 4.54 -2.30
N ALA A 47 1.03 3.90 -3.05
CA ALA A 47 1.32 2.47 -2.93
C ALA A 47 0.05 1.58 -2.90
N THR A 48 -0.94 1.91 -3.73
CA THR A 48 -2.26 1.29 -3.79
C THR A 48 -2.61 0.90 -5.22
N HIS A 49 -3.70 0.16 -5.40
CA HIS A 49 -4.32 -0.16 -6.68
C HIS A 49 -5.85 -0.06 -6.56
N ALA A 50 -6.59 -0.18 -7.66
CA ALA A 50 -8.05 -0.06 -7.70
C ALA A 50 -8.81 -1.36 -7.32
N GLY A 51 -8.15 -2.32 -6.65
CA GLY A 51 -8.73 -3.65 -6.39
C GLY A 51 -8.96 -4.52 -7.64
N GLY A 52 -9.84 -5.53 -7.51
CA GLY A 52 -10.24 -6.45 -8.58
C GLY A 52 -9.22 -7.56 -8.91
N LEU A 53 -9.57 -8.44 -9.86
CA LEU A 53 -8.72 -9.56 -10.29
C LEU A 53 -7.34 -9.11 -10.83
N VAL A 54 -7.28 -7.91 -11.41
CA VAL A 54 -6.03 -7.31 -11.93
C VAL A 54 -5.18 -6.69 -10.80
N GLY A 55 -5.81 -6.35 -9.68
CA GLY A 55 -5.16 -5.73 -8.52
C GLY A 55 -4.68 -6.73 -7.46
N GLN A 56 -4.87 -8.04 -7.63
CA GLN A 56 -4.38 -8.98 -6.63
C GLN A 56 -2.85 -8.91 -6.56
N ALA A 57 -2.34 -8.60 -5.36
CA ALA A 57 -0.92 -8.69 -5.09
C ALA A 57 -0.43 -10.09 -5.53
N PRO A 58 0.68 -10.20 -6.27
CA PRO A 58 1.21 -11.49 -6.67
C PRO A 58 1.32 -12.40 -5.44
N LEU A 59 0.89 -13.66 -5.55
CA LEU A 59 0.88 -14.61 -4.43
C LEU A 59 2.25 -14.69 -3.73
N ILE A 60 3.32 -14.50 -4.52
CA ILE A 60 4.70 -14.38 -4.06
C ILE A 60 4.89 -13.18 -3.13
N GLY A 61 4.40 -11.99 -3.49
CA GLY A 61 4.49 -10.79 -2.65
C GLY A 61 3.73 -10.93 -1.32
N LEU A 62 2.52 -11.51 -1.36
CA LEU A 62 1.74 -11.78 -0.13
C LEU A 62 2.50 -12.73 0.82
N ARG A 63 3.13 -13.78 0.28
CA ARG A 63 3.95 -14.70 1.10
C ARG A 63 5.09 -13.96 1.81
N HIS A 64 5.72 -13.00 1.12
CA HIS A 64 6.87 -12.28 1.66
C HIS A 64 6.41 -11.31 2.76
N ILE A 65 5.32 -10.57 2.55
CA ILE A 65 4.69 -9.74 3.59
C ILE A 65 4.40 -10.57 4.84
N MET A 66 3.75 -11.73 4.68
CA MET A 66 3.39 -12.58 5.82
C MET A 66 4.64 -13.07 6.57
N LYS A 67 5.70 -13.44 5.85
CA LYS A 67 6.97 -13.86 6.47
C LYS A 67 7.65 -12.73 7.24
N THR A 68 7.59 -11.49 6.77
CA THR A 68 8.18 -10.31 7.44
C THR A 68 7.71 -10.19 8.89
N PHE A 69 6.45 -10.51 9.19
CA PHE A 69 5.93 -10.42 10.56
C PHE A 69 6.41 -11.54 11.50
N THR A 70 7.06 -12.58 10.99
CA THR A 70 7.47 -13.77 11.76
C THR A 70 8.98 -13.95 11.85
N ILE A 71 9.73 -13.42 10.89
CA ILE A 71 11.19 -13.49 10.87
C ILE A 71 11.76 -12.58 11.98
N ARG A 72 12.65 -13.14 12.80
CA ARG A 72 13.37 -12.42 13.87
C ARG A 72 14.84 -12.17 13.55
N ASP A 73 15.38 -12.93 12.61
CA ASP A 73 16.74 -12.79 12.12
C ASP A 73 16.81 -11.62 11.12
N GLU A 74 17.72 -10.69 11.36
CA GLU A 74 17.82 -9.43 10.60
C GLU A 74 18.18 -9.68 9.13
N ASP A 75 19.16 -10.55 8.88
CA ASP A 75 19.59 -10.88 7.52
C ASP A 75 18.46 -11.55 6.73
N GLN A 76 17.72 -12.47 7.35
CA GLN A 76 16.55 -13.08 6.74
C GLN A 76 15.43 -12.06 6.49
N LEU A 77 15.24 -11.09 7.39
CA LEU A 77 14.23 -10.05 7.25
C LEU A 77 14.55 -9.14 6.05
N VAL A 78 15.81 -8.68 5.97
CA VAL A 78 16.32 -7.86 4.87
C VAL A 78 16.19 -8.60 3.55
N ASN A 79 16.67 -9.85 3.48
CA ASN A 79 16.57 -10.66 2.26
C ASN A 79 15.11 -10.89 1.83
N ASN A 80 14.21 -11.12 2.79
CA ASN A 80 12.79 -11.28 2.51
C ASN A 80 12.15 -9.97 1.99
N ALA A 81 12.51 -8.82 2.55
CA ALA A 81 12.04 -7.52 2.10
C ALA A 81 12.57 -7.17 0.69
N LEU A 82 13.85 -7.44 0.43
CA LEU A 82 14.46 -7.24 -0.90
C LEU A 82 13.78 -8.09 -1.97
N ALA A 83 13.49 -9.36 -1.67
CA ALA A 83 12.76 -10.27 -2.55
C ALA A 83 11.30 -9.85 -2.81
N MET A 84 10.72 -9.07 -1.90
CA MET A 84 9.38 -8.51 -2.05
C MET A 84 9.37 -7.26 -2.93
N LEU A 85 10.38 -6.41 -2.79
CA LEU A 85 10.45 -5.10 -3.45
C LEU A 85 11.07 -5.14 -4.85
N TYR A 86 12.00 -6.07 -5.07
CA TYR A 86 12.79 -6.12 -6.30
C TYR A 86 12.65 -7.46 -7.01
N GLY A 87 12.60 -7.40 -8.35
CA GLY A 87 12.58 -8.60 -9.17
C GLY A 87 13.94 -9.32 -9.19
N PRO A 88 13.98 -10.61 -9.60
CA PRO A 88 15.20 -11.41 -9.60
C PRO A 88 16.34 -10.77 -10.39
N LYS A 89 16.04 -10.12 -11.53
CA LYS A 89 17.01 -9.41 -12.35
C LYS A 89 17.75 -8.32 -11.57
N THR A 90 17.02 -7.54 -10.78
CA THR A 90 17.57 -6.46 -9.95
C THR A 90 18.40 -7.02 -8.80
N LEU A 91 17.98 -8.13 -8.19
CA LEU A 91 18.68 -8.76 -7.08
C LEU A 91 19.94 -9.54 -7.49
N SER A 92 20.00 -9.98 -8.75
CA SER A 92 21.18 -10.64 -9.32
C SER A 92 22.21 -9.66 -9.90
N ASP A 93 21.86 -8.39 -10.01
CA ASP A 93 22.71 -7.35 -10.59
C ASP A 93 23.89 -7.03 -9.65
N PRO A 94 25.14 -7.32 -10.06
CA PRO A 94 26.32 -7.13 -9.20
C PRO A 94 26.55 -5.67 -8.82
N ASP A 95 26.09 -4.72 -9.64
CA ASP A 95 26.23 -3.29 -9.41
C ASP A 95 25.19 -2.76 -8.41
N LYS A 96 24.12 -3.52 -8.15
CA LYS A 96 23.02 -3.17 -7.23
C LYS A 96 23.02 -3.98 -5.93
N ARG A 97 23.82 -5.04 -5.87
CA ARG A 97 24.00 -5.88 -4.67
C ARG A 97 24.81 -5.20 -3.58
N GLN A 98 25.56 -4.14 -3.89
CA GLN A 98 26.29 -3.40 -2.89
C GLN A 98 25.37 -2.42 -2.16
N VAL A 99 24.66 -2.92 -1.14
CA VAL A 99 24.30 -2.07 0.00
C VAL A 99 25.56 -1.95 0.88
N SER A 100 26.61 -1.35 0.32
CA SER A 100 27.86 -1.15 1.05
C SER A 100 27.71 0.04 1.99
N GLY A 101 27.61 -0.25 3.29
CA GLY A 101 28.04 0.65 4.35
C GLY A 101 27.01 1.67 4.84
N TYR A 102 26.33 1.32 5.93
CA TYR A 102 26.32 2.17 7.11
C TYR A 102 27.13 1.48 8.20
#